data_AF-A0A0R3U2G4-F1
#
_entry.id   AF-A0A0R3U2G4-F1
#
_cell.length_a   1.000
_cell.length_b   1.000
_cell.length_c   1.000
_cell.angle_alpha   90.00
_cell.angle_beta   90.00
_cell.angle_gamma   90.00
#
_symmetry.space_group_name_H-M   'P 1'
#
loop_
_entity.id
_entity.type
_entity.pdbx_description
1 polymer ?
#
loop_
_entity_poly.entity_id
_entity_poly.type
_entity_poly.pdbx_seq_one_letter_code
_entity_poly.pdbx_strand_id
1 'polypeptide(L)'
;MRKQCFLLSKSCRCAYLTVSVRTPLELCTKRNATRDCRVPESVIKRMDSLFEWPDAESHPWERHNLDLSEVETSSFVDAIEDFTDFVLQKPLLFIDTQITEEEKQQARHVTKSNPVHVMDDILRSLVNSCISSLPPKEKKLYGKDFSKAKVLTFSQLKCMAAEKFKQPGEAFELWIRAAFSENVALLVPCNVYIS
;
A
#
# COMPACT_ATOMS: atom_id res chain seq x y z
N MET A 1 0.57 -14.78 -6.75
CA MET A 1 0.33 -15.99 -5.93
C MET A 1 1.48 -16.30 -4.97
N ARG A 2 2.75 -16.32 -5.41
CA ARG A 2 3.92 -16.69 -4.57
C ARG A 2 3.94 -15.99 -3.20
N LYS A 3 3.63 -14.69 -3.14
CA LYS A 3 3.56 -13.94 -1.87
C LYS A 3 2.55 -14.52 -0.87
N GLN A 4 1.37 -14.94 -1.34
CA GLN A 4 0.33 -15.49 -0.48
C GLN A 4 0.76 -16.84 0.09
N CYS A 5 1.40 -17.69 -0.72
CA CYS A 5 1.96 -18.96 -0.25
C CYS A 5 3.09 -18.74 0.78
N PHE A 6 3.97 -17.77 0.53
CA PHE A 6 5.00 -17.37 1.51
C PHE A 6 4.38 -16.93 2.84
N LEU A 7 3.35 -16.07 2.80
CA LEU A 7 2.67 -15.61 4.02
C LEU A 7 1.95 -16.75 4.75
N LEU A 8 1.31 -17.65 4.00
CA LEU A 8 0.69 -18.85 4.55
C LEU A 8 1.73 -19.72 5.28
N SER A 9 2.92 -19.90 4.69
CA SER A 9 4.02 -20.62 5.33
C SER A 9 4.40 -20.01 6.68
N LYS A 10 4.42 -18.68 6.77
CA LYS A 10 4.70 -17.98 8.02
C LYS A 10 3.62 -18.23 9.07
N SER A 11 2.34 -18.20 8.69
CA SER A 11 1.25 -18.54 9.61
C SER A 11 1.28 -20.00 10.07
N CYS A 12 1.67 -20.92 9.19
CA CYS A 12 1.80 -22.35 9.49
C CYS A 12 3.14 -22.71 10.15
N ARG A 13 4.02 -21.73 10.38
CA ARG A 13 5.37 -21.92 10.94
C ARG A 13 6.19 -22.97 10.17
N CYS A 14 6.11 -22.97 8.85
CA CYS A 14 6.88 -23.87 7.99
C CYS A 14 7.82 -23.11 7.04
N ALA A 15 8.85 -23.82 6.58
CA ALA A 15 9.74 -23.35 5.54
C ALA A 15 8.97 -23.11 4.23
N TYR A 16 9.43 -22.14 3.45
CA TYR A 16 8.90 -21.87 2.12
C TYR A 16 10.05 -21.75 1.14
N LEU A 17 9.93 -22.48 0.05
CA LEU A 17 10.81 -22.43 -1.09
C LEU A 17 9.98 -22.56 -2.36
N THR A 18 10.52 -22.08 -3.47
CA THR A 18 9.95 -22.26 -4.80
C THR A 18 10.94 -22.96 -5.71
N VAL A 19 10.39 -23.70 -6.68
CA VAL A 19 11.17 -24.30 -7.75
C VAL A 19 10.63 -23.75 -9.06
N SER A 20 11.53 -23.20 -9.88
CA SER A 20 11.22 -22.60 -11.17
C SER A 20 11.78 -23.48 -12.28
N VAL A 21 10.95 -23.76 -13.29
CA VAL A 21 11.33 -24.55 -14.46
C VAL A 21 11.12 -23.68 -15.70
N ARG A 22 12.20 -23.40 -16.43
CA ARG A 22 12.12 -22.74 -17.73
C ARG A 22 12.03 -23.78 -18.82
N THR A 23 11.18 -23.51 -19.80
CA THR A 23 11.08 -24.33 -21.00
C THR A 23 10.82 -23.39 -22.16
N PRO A 24 11.57 -23.53 -23.28
CA PRO A 24 11.37 -22.67 -24.44
C PRO A 24 9.91 -22.66 -24.91
N LEU A 25 9.40 -21.48 -25.25
CA LEU A 25 8.00 -21.27 -25.69
C LEU A 25 7.59 -22.22 -26.83
N GLU A 26 8.51 -22.48 -27.76
CA GLU A 26 8.31 -23.41 -28.87
C GLU A 26 8.02 -24.83 -28.38
N LEU A 27 8.78 -25.29 -27.38
CA LEU A 27 8.59 -26.62 -26.79
C LEU A 27 7.31 -26.66 -25.96
N CYS A 28 6.99 -25.61 -25.21
CA CYS A 28 5.73 -25.47 -24.49
C CYS A 28 4.53 -25.54 -25.44
N THR A 29 4.62 -24.89 -26.60
CA THR A 29 3.56 -24.89 -27.63
C THR A 29 3.40 -26.27 -28.25
N LYS A 30 4.50 -26.94 -28.62
CA LYS A 30 4.48 -28.33 -29.13
C LYS A 30 3.85 -29.28 -28.12
N ARG A 31 4.25 -29.22 -26.85
CA ARG A 31 3.68 -30.04 -25.76
C ARG A 31 2.21 -29.72 -25.50
N ASN A 32 1.80 -28.46 -25.61
CA ASN A 32 0.41 -28.09 -25.46
C ASN A 32 -0.47 -28.64 -26.59
N ALA A 33 0.05 -28.71 -27.82
CA ALA A 33 -0.67 -29.27 -28.96
C ALA A 33 -0.96 -30.77 -28.83
N THR A 34 -0.28 -31.51 -27.94
CA THR A 34 -0.54 -32.94 -27.70
C THR A 34 -1.51 -33.19 -26.55
N ARG A 35 -1.98 -32.16 -25.85
CA ARG A 35 -2.92 -32.30 -24.73
C ARG A 35 -4.37 -32.40 -25.23
N ASP A 36 -5.21 -33.07 -24.46
CA ASP A 36 -6.65 -33.13 -24.71
C ASP A 36 -7.32 -31.77 -24.45
N CYS A 37 -6.99 -31.15 -23.31
CA CYS A 37 -7.44 -29.81 -22.94
C CYS A 37 -6.38 -28.76 -23.32
N ARG A 38 -6.35 -28.36 -24.59
CA ARG A 38 -5.36 -27.41 -25.11
C ARG A 38 -5.68 -25.98 -24.70
N VAL A 39 -4.66 -25.25 -24.26
CA VAL A 39 -4.74 -23.80 -24.11
C VAL A 39 -4.49 -23.14 -25.47
N PRO A 40 -5.23 -22.10 -25.90
CA PRO A 40 -4.95 -21.42 -27.15
C PRO A 40 -3.51 -20.90 -27.22
N GLU A 41 -2.86 -21.05 -28.38
CA GLU A 41 -1.46 -20.64 -28.55
C GLU A 41 -1.24 -19.15 -28.26
N SER A 42 -2.22 -18.31 -28.64
CA SER A 42 -2.22 -16.87 -28.32
C SER A 42 -2.18 -16.59 -26.82
N VAL A 43 -2.82 -17.44 -26.00
CA VAL A 43 -2.80 -17.34 -24.54
C VAL A 43 -1.45 -17.76 -23.99
N ILE A 44 -0.84 -18.83 -24.51
CA ILE A 44 0.51 -19.26 -24.10
C ILE A 44 1.55 -18.17 -24.41
N LYS A 45 1.52 -17.61 -25.62
CA LYS A 45 2.38 -16.50 -26.03
C LYS A 45 2.21 -15.28 -25.12
N ARG A 46 0.96 -14.95 -24.77
CA ARG A 46 0.67 -13.85 -23.83
C ARG A 46 1.19 -14.15 -22.43
N MET A 47 0.99 -15.37 -21.92
CA MET A 47 1.47 -15.78 -20.60
C MET A 47 2.99 -15.67 -20.50
N ASP A 48 3.72 -16.14 -21.52
CA ASP A 48 5.18 -16.03 -21.61
C ASP A 48 5.65 -14.58 -21.56
N SER A 49 5.03 -13.69 -22.35
CA SER A 49 5.39 -12.26 -22.39
C SER A 49 5.11 -11.50 -21.08
N LEU A 50 4.21 -11.99 -20.24
CA LEU A 50 3.80 -11.36 -18.99
C LEU A 50 4.33 -12.09 -17.75
N PHE A 51 5.09 -13.18 -17.93
CA PHE A 51 5.53 -14.00 -16.82
C PHE A 51 6.61 -13.27 -16.01
N GLU A 52 6.31 -13.01 -14.74
CA GLU A 52 7.25 -12.43 -13.78
C GLU A 52 8.04 -13.55 -13.08
N TRP A 53 9.31 -13.71 -13.47
CA TRP A 53 10.24 -14.61 -12.81
C TRP A 53 10.48 -14.19 -11.35
N PRO A 54 10.79 -15.14 -10.45
CA PRO A 54 11.18 -14.80 -9.09
C PRO A 54 12.37 -13.87 -9.07
N ASP A 55 12.29 -12.81 -8.28
CA ASP A 55 13.28 -11.74 -8.17
C ASP A 55 13.56 -11.43 -6.70
N ALA A 56 14.66 -11.99 -6.20
CA ALA A 56 15.06 -11.79 -4.81
C ALA A 56 15.58 -10.37 -4.52
N GLU A 57 15.95 -9.59 -5.54
CA GLU A 57 16.42 -8.21 -5.37
C GLU A 57 15.25 -7.28 -5.07
N SER A 58 14.21 -7.31 -5.93
CA SER A 58 12.99 -6.53 -5.69
C SER A 58 12.14 -7.12 -4.55
N HIS A 59 12.20 -8.45 -4.37
CA HIS A 59 11.36 -9.17 -3.43
C HIS A 59 12.19 -10.12 -2.56
N PRO A 60 12.79 -9.64 -1.45
CA PRO A 60 13.66 -10.47 -0.60
C PRO A 60 13.03 -11.76 -0.03
N TRP A 61 11.69 -11.85 -0.03
CA TRP A 61 10.95 -13.05 0.38
C TRP A 61 10.95 -14.17 -0.69
N GLU A 62 11.41 -13.89 -1.91
CA GLU A 62 11.60 -14.87 -3.00
C GLU A 62 13.02 -15.48 -3.02
N ARG A 63 13.89 -15.10 -2.08
CA ARG A 63 15.30 -15.54 -2.00
C ARG A 63 15.54 -17.06 -1.99
N HIS A 64 14.53 -17.85 -1.65
CA HIS A 64 14.61 -19.32 -1.66
C HIS A 64 13.90 -19.86 -2.90
N ASN A 65 14.40 -19.48 -4.08
CA ASN A 65 13.96 -20.02 -5.37
C ASN A 65 15.09 -20.82 -6.03
N LEU A 66 14.84 -22.09 -6.31
CA LEU A 66 15.71 -22.92 -7.14
C LEU A 66 15.29 -22.78 -8.60
N ASP A 67 16.18 -22.26 -9.45
CA ASP A 67 15.98 -22.24 -10.90
C ASP A 67 16.63 -23.49 -11.51
N LEU A 68 15.81 -24.37 -12.11
CA LEU A 68 16.25 -25.62 -12.72
C LEU A 68 16.69 -25.47 -14.17
N SER A 69 16.78 -24.25 -14.70
CA SER A 69 17.14 -24.00 -16.11
C SER A 69 18.51 -24.55 -16.51
N GLU A 70 19.46 -24.57 -15.59
CA GLU A 70 20.82 -25.06 -15.81
C GLU A 70 21.05 -26.49 -15.28
N VAL A 71 20.01 -27.12 -14.73
CA VAL A 71 20.08 -28.46 -14.17
C VAL A 71 19.64 -29.48 -15.22
N GLU A 72 20.32 -30.61 -15.30
CA GLU A 72 19.88 -31.71 -16.14
C GLU A 72 18.59 -32.34 -15.58
N THR A 73 17.64 -32.67 -16.45
CA THR A 73 16.32 -33.19 -16.02
C THR A 73 16.43 -34.45 -15.17
N SER A 74 17.43 -35.29 -15.40
CA SER A 74 17.71 -36.49 -14.59
C SER A 74 18.09 -36.19 -13.14
N SER A 75 18.60 -34.99 -12.86
CA SER A 75 19.09 -34.57 -11.54
C SER A 75 18.15 -33.59 -10.85
N PHE A 76 16.94 -33.37 -11.38
CA PHE A 76 15.97 -32.46 -10.77
C PHE A 76 15.57 -32.87 -9.37
N VAL A 77 15.39 -34.18 -9.12
CA VAL A 77 14.99 -34.68 -7.81
C VAL A 77 16.09 -34.39 -6.78
N ASP A 78 17.32 -34.81 -7.07
CA ASP A 78 18.48 -34.59 -6.20
C ASP A 78 18.68 -33.09 -5.91
N ALA A 79 18.61 -32.24 -6.94
CA ALA A 79 18.75 -30.80 -6.77
C ALA A 79 17.66 -30.18 -5.88
N ILE A 80 16.42 -30.68 -5.98
CA ILE A 80 15.30 -30.22 -5.13
C ILE A 80 15.50 -30.70 -3.68
N GLU A 81 15.95 -31.94 -3.49
CA GLU A 81 16.23 -32.49 -2.15
C GLU A 81 17.36 -31.70 -1.47
N ASP A 82 18.50 -31.53 -2.14
CA ASP A 82 19.64 -30.75 -1.63
C ASP A 82 19.24 -29.31 -1.29
N PHE A 83 18.44 -28.69 -2.15
CA PHE A 83 17.95 -27.33 -1.92
C PHE A 83 16.98 -27.25 -0.74
N THR A 84 16.14 -28.27 -0.57
CA THR A 84 15.21 -28.37 0.55
C THR A 84 15.98 -28.44 1.87
N ASP A 85 16.99 -29.31 1.94
CA ASP A 85 17.87 -29.42 3.10
C ASP A 85 18.60 -28.11 3.41
N PHE A 86 19.14 -27.44 2.38
CA PHE A 86 19.77 -26.13 2.52
C PHE A 86 18.82 -25.08 3.12
N VAL A 87 17.56 -25.04 2.67
CA VAL A 87 16.56 -24.09 3.18
C VAL A 87 16.15 -24.43 4.62
N LEU A 88 15.99 -25.71 4.94
CA LEU A 88 15.62 -26.17 6.29
C LEU A 88 16.70 -25.88 7.34
N GLN A 89 17.97 -25.81 6.95
CA GLN A 89 19.07 -25.38 7.82
C GLN A 89 19.05 -23.87 8.14
N LYS A 90 18.27 -23.05 7.43
CA LYS A 90 18.20 -21.62 7.69
C LYS A 90 17.24 -21.32 8.85
N PRO A 91 17.56 -20.34 9.71
CA PRO A 91 16.64 -19.90 10.74
C PRO A 91 15.30 -19.47 10.14
N LEU A 92 14.23 -20.14 10.56
CA LEU A 92 12.88 -19.75 10.18
C LEU A 92 12.51 -18.47 10.91
N LEU A 93 12.53 -17.35 10.20
CA LEU A 93 11.98 -16.10 10.70
C LEU A 93 10.45 -16.22 10.67
N PHE A 94 9.86 -16.42 11.84
CA PHE A 94 8.41 -16.42 12.00
C PHE A 94 7.97 -14.96 12.16
N ILE A 95 7.10 -14.51 11.25
CA ILE A 95 6.38 -13.26 11.49
C ILE A 95 5.27 -13.66 12.44
N ASP A 96 5.34 -13.17 13.68
CA ASP A 96 4.19 -13.23 14.56
C ASP A 96 3.17 -12.24 13.99
N THR A 97 2.32 -12.76 13.11
CA THR A 97 1.39 -11.97 12.30
C THR A 97 0.39 -11.22 13.17
N GLN A 98 0.11 -11.73 14.38
CA GLN A 98 -0.64 -11.05 15.43
C GLN A 98 0.11 -9.79 15.90
N ILE A 99 1.38 -9.92 16.31
CA ILE A 99 2.21 -8.80 16.78
C ILE A 99 2.42 -7.78 15.66
N THR A 100 2.68 -8.21 14.41
CA THR A 100 2.92 -7.27 13.30
C THR A 100 1.66 -6.52 12.85
N GLU A 101 0.49 -7.16 12.91
CA GLU A 101 -0.78 -6.49 12.62
C GLU A 101 -1.20 -5.60 13.80
N GLU A 102 -1.01 -6.03 15.04
CA GLU A 102 -1.20 -5.22 16.24
C GLU A 102 -0.26 -4.02 16.26
N GLU A 103 1.02 -4.16 15.93
CA GLU A 103 1.98 -3.06 15.83
C GLU A 103 1.69 -2.14 14.65
N LYS A 104 1.23 -2.67 13.50
CA LYS A 104 0.76 -1.85 12.37
C LYS A 104 -0.55 -1.14 12.69
N GLN A 105 -1.45 -1.77 13.42
CA GLN A 105 -2.69 -1.17 13.90
C GLN A 105 -2.37 -0.14 14.96
N GLN A 106 -1.45 -0.39 15.89
CA GLN A 106 -0.94 0.54 16.89
C GLN A 106 -0.29 1.74 16.20
N ALA A 107 0.55 1.54 15.17
CA ALA A 107 1.15 2.62 14.39
C ALA A 107 0.10 3.42 13.60
N ARG A 108 -0.91 2.76 13.03
CA ARG A 108 -2.07 3.40 12.39
C ARG A 108 -2.96 4.12 13.40
N HIS A 109 -3.10 3.61 14.62
CA HIS A 109 -3.85 4.21 15.71
C HIS A 109 -3.12 5.43 16.27
N VAL A 110 -1.81 5.35 16.52
CA VAL A 110 -0.93 6.46 16.93
C VAL A 110 -0.90 7.56 15.86
N THR A 111 -0.94 7.19 14.58
CA THR A 111 -1.07 8.17 13.48
C THR A 111 -2.47 8.79 13.42
N LYS A 112 -3.54 8.03 13.72
CA LYS A 112 -4.93 8.53 13.83
C LYS A 112 -5.25 9.27 15.13
N SER A 113 -4.40 9.21 16.15
CA SER A 113 -4.58 9.89 17.43
C SER A 113 -3.59 11.04 17.67
N ASN A 114 -2.81 11.43 16.66
CA ASN A 114 -2.05 12.66 16.71
C ASN A 114 -2.98 13.86 16.44
N PRO A 115 -3.23 14.73 17.43
CA PRO A 115 -4.15 15.86 17.30
C PRO A 115 -3.76 16.82 16.17
N VAL A 116 -2.47 16.89 15.82
CA VAL A 116 -1.96 17.73 14.73
C VAL A 116 -2.34 17.15 13.36
N HIS A 117 -2.30 15.82 13.21
CA HIS A 117 -2.71 15.17 11.96
C HIS A 117 -4.22 15.26 11.74
N VAL A 118 -5.01 14.98 12.78
CA VAL A 118 -6.47 15.13 12.70
C VAL A 118 -6.87 16.56 12.37
N MET A 119 -6.20 17.55 12.95
CA MET A 119 -6.43 18.96 12.64
C MET A 119 -6.09 19.32 11.18
N ASP A 120 -4.96 18.84 10.64
CA ASP A 120 -4.58 19.07 9.23
C ASP A 120 -5.59 18.42 8.27
N ASP A 121 -6.08 17.23 8.60
CA ASP A 121 -7.08 16.52 7.79
C ASP A 121 -8.43 17.24 7.77
N ILE A 122 -8.91 17.72 8.93
CA ILE A 122 -10.13 18.54 9.02
C ILE A 122 -9.95 19.81 8.18
N LEU A 123 -8.82 20.52 8.32
CA LEU A 123 -8.58 21.74 7.57
C LEU A 123 -8.46 21.49 6.05
N ARG A 124 -7.85 20.39 5.61
CA ARG A 124 -7.85 19.99 4.19
C ARG A 124 -9.26 19.74 3.68
N SER A 125 -10.09 19.05 4.46
CA SER A 125 -11.49 18.78 4.12
C SER A 125 -12.30 20.08 3.97
N LEU A 126 -12.11 21.04 4.88
CA LEU A 126 -12.77 22.35 4.83
C LEU A 126 -12.35 23.15 3.59
N VAL A 127 -11.05 23.22 3.29
CA VAL A 127 -10.56 23.88 2.07
C VAL A 127 -11.14 23.22 0.82
N ASN A 128 -11.15 21.89 0.75
CA ASN A 128 -11.71 21.16 -0.39
C ASN A 128 -13.21 21.42 -0.55
N SER A 129 -13.95 21.50 0.56
CA SER A 129 -15.39 21.82 0.56
C SER A 129 -15.64 23.23 0.03
N CYS A 130 -14.92 24.24 0.55
CA CYS A 130 -15.00 25.62 0.08
C CYS A 130 -14.59 25.76 -1.39
N ILE A 131 -13.52 25.10 -1.83
CA ILE A 131 -13.10 25.17 -3.23
C ILE A 131 -14.13 24.49 -4.12
N SER A 132 -14.68 23.34 -3.71
CA SER A 132 -15.64 22.58 -4.52
C SER A 132 -16.96 23.33 -4.72
N SER A 133 -17.39 24.13 -3.74
CA SER A 133 -18.60 24.96 -3.83
C SER A 133 -18.44 26.19 -4.73
N LEU A 134 -17.23 26.51 -5.22
CA LEU A 134 -17.00 27.71 -6.02
C LEU A 134 -17.06 27.47 -7.54
N PRO A 135 -17.52 28.45 -8.32
CA PRO A 135 -17.38 28.48 -9.77
C PRO A 135 -15.89 28.41 -10.22
N PRO A 136 -15.59 27.90 -11.43
CA PRO A 136 -14.21 27.74 -11.92
C PRO A 136 -13.34 29.00 -11.89
N LYS A 137 -13.95 30.18 -12.14
CA LYS A 137 -13.24 31.47 -12.11
C LYS A 137 -12.81 31.85 -10.69
N GLU A 138 -13.67 31.58 -9.71
CA GLU A 138 -13.45 31.88 -8.30
C GLU A 138 -12.52 30.87 -7.62
N LYS A 139 -12.53 29.60 -8.06
CA LYS A 139 -11.54 28.60 -7.63
C LYS A 139 -10.10 29.09 -7.86
N LYS A 140 -9.83 29.69 -9.02
CA LYS A 140 -8.50 30.22 -9.36
C LYS A 140 -8.17 31.50 -8.61
N LEU A 141 -9.18 32.31 -8.29
CA LEU A 141 -9.03 33.58 -7.59
C LEU A 141 -8.76 33.37 -6.09
N TYR A 142 -9.58 32.57 -5.41
CA TYR A 142 -9.55 32.42 -3.95
C TYR A 142 -8.87 31.14 -3.45
N GLY A 143 -8.51 30.20 -4.33
CA GLY A 143 -7.88 28.93 -3.91
C GLY A 143 -6.58 29.13 -3.12
N LYS A 144 -5.81 30.16 -3.43
CA LYS A 144 -4.61 30.54 -2.66
C LYS A 144 -4.98 31.11 -1.29
N ASP A 145 -6.09 31.85 -1.18
CA ASP A 145 -6.50 32.48 0.06
C ASP A 145 -7.11 31.47 1.04
N PHE A 146 -7.86 30.46 0.57
CA PHE A 146 -8.25 29.30 1.39
C PHE A 146 -7.03 28.51 1.88
N SER A 147 -6.01 28.37 1.03
CA SER A 147 -4.75 27.70 1.42
C SER A 147 -4.00 28.51 2.49
N LYS A 148 -3.99 29.85 2.40
CA LYS A 148 -3.42 30.74 3.43
C LYS A 148 -4.23 30.66 4.73
N ALA A 149 -5.55 30.70 4.65
CA ALA A 149 -6.44 30.58 5.82
C ALA A 149 -6.15 29.27 6.57
N LYS A 150 -5.98 28.15 5.84
CA LYS A 150 -5.56 26.88 6.44
C LYS A 150 -4.25 27.02 7.21
N VAL A 151 -3.21 27.59 6.58
CA VAL A 151 -1.88 27.70 7.20
C VAL A 151 -1.92 28.58 8.45
N LEU A 152 -2.69 29.67 8.42
CA LEU A 152 -2.90 30.54 9.58
C LEU A 152 -3.64 29.82 10.70
N THR A 153 -4.78 29.20 10.40
CA THR A 153 -5.55 28.43 11.39
C THR A 153 -4.71 27.31 11.98
N PHE A 154 -3.99 26.56 11.15
CA PHE A 154 -3.11 25.49 11.63
C PHE A 154 -2.06 26.03 12.60
N SER A 155 -1.40 27.14 12.27
CA SER A 155 -0.37 27.74 13.12
C SER A 155 -0.93 28.30 14.43
N GLN A 156 -2.11 28.91 14.38
CA GLN A 156 -2.82 29.45 15.54
C GLN A 156 -3.22 28.34 16.54
N LEU A 157 -3.72 27.22 16.02
CA LEU A 157 -4.31 26.16 16.84
C LEU A 157 -3.31 25.09 17.27
N LYS A 158 -2.17 24.97 16.59
CA LYS A 158 -1.18 23.89 16.79
C LYS A 158 -0.79 23.64 18.24
N CYS A 159 -0.52 24.70 19.01
CA CYS A 159 -0.09 24.59 20.41
C CYS A 159 -1.22 24.11 21.34
N MET A 160 -2.47 24.37 20.99
CA MET A 160 -3.65 24.01 21.81
C MET A 160 -4.31 22.69 21.37
N ALA A 161 -3.88 22.15 20.22
CA ALA A 161 -4.51 20.97 19.61
C ALA A 161 -4.54 19.77 20.56
N ALA A 162 -3.45 19.49 21.28
CA ALA A 162 -3.37 18.35 22.20
C ALA A 162 -4.31 18.47 23.41
N GLU A 163 -4.55 19.69 23.91
CA GLU A 163 -5.47 19.92 25.02
C GLU A 163 -6.92 19.82 24.56
N LYS A 164 -7.25 20.46 23.44
CA LYS A 164 -8.60 20.46 22.87
C LYS A 164 -9.03 19.09 22.36
N PHE A 165 -8.09 18.27 21.91
CA PHE A 165 -8.37 16.91 21.42
C PHE A 165 -8.80 15.93 22.52
N LYS A 166 -8.62 16.28 23.80
CA LYS A 166 -9.14 15.49 24.93
C LYS A 166 -10.65 15.67 25.14
N GLN A 167 -11.25 16.66 24.49
CA GLN A 167 -12.69 16.92 24.51
C GLN A 167 -13.41 16.03 23.48
N PRO A 168 -14.75 15.88 23.53
CA PRO A 168 -15.50 15.08 22.55
C PRO A 168 -15.16 15.48 21.10
N GLY A 169 -15.09 14.50 20.19
CA GLY A 169 -14.62 14.72 18.81
C GLY A 169 -15.37 15.82 18.05
N GLU A 170 -16.69 15.94 18.25
CA GLU A 170 -17.50 17.02 17.66
C GLU A 170 -17.09 18.41 18.14
N ALA A 171 -16.70 18.55 19.41
CA ALA A 171 -16.24 19.82 19.96
C ALA A 171 -14.88 20.25 19.38
N PHE A 172 -14.00 19.28 19.11
CA PHE A 172 -12.70 19.53 18.48
C PHE A 172 -12.86 20.02 17.03
N GLU A 173 -13.74 19.38 16.27
CA GLU A 173 -14.02 19.80 14.89
C GLU A 173 -14.71 21.16 14.82
N LEU A 174 -15.72 21.41 15.67
CA LEU A 174 -16.39 22.71 15.75
C LEU A 174 -15.43 23.85 16.10
N TRP A 175 -14.49 23.60 17.03
CA TRP A 175 -13.46 24.56 17.39
C TRP A 175 -12.53 24.90 16.22
N ILE A 176 -12.09 23.90 15.44
CA ILE A 176 -11.29 24.12 14.23
C ILE A 176 -12.09 24.89 13.18
N ARG A 177 -13.35 24.51 12.95
CA ARG A 177 -14.24 25.16 11.97
C ARG A 177 -14.47 26.63 12.29
N ALA A 178 -14.67 26.98 13.56
CA ALA A 178 -14.87 28.36 14.01
C ALA A 178 -13.63 29.23 13.67
N ALA A 179 -12.44 28.80 14.10
CA ALA A 179 -11.20 29.52 13.82
C ALA A 179 -10.86 29.57 12.33
N PHE A 180 -11.18 28.52 11.57
CA PHE A 180 -11.03 28.54 10.11
C PHE A 180 -11.97 29.56 9.46
N SER A 181 -13.23 29.61 9.88
CA SER A 181 -14.20 30.58 9.36
C SER A 181 -13.77 32.03 9.62
N GLU A 182 -13.24 32.33 10.80
CA GLU A 182 -12.70 33.66 11.13
C GLU A 182 -11.54 34.04 10.20
N ASN A 183 -10.58 33.13 10.03
CA ASN A 183 -9.42 33.38 9.17
C ASN A 183 -9.78 33.46 7.68
N VAL A 184 -10.81 32.73 7.23
CA VAL A 184 -11.33 32.87 5.87
C VAL A 184 -12.00 34.23 5.70
N ALA A 185 -12.81 34.70 6.65
CA ALA A 185 -13.47 36.00 6.57
C ALA A 185 -12.49 37.19 6.48
N LEU A 186 -11.28 37.04 7.04
CA LEU A 186 -10.20 38.02 6.91
C LEU A 186 -9.53 38.04 5.52
N LEU A 187 -9.58 36.93 4.79
CA LEU A 187 -8.81 36.73 3.55
C LEU A 187 -9.68 36.67 2.30
N VAL A 188 -10.95 36.29 2.44
CA VAL A 188 -11.91 36.11 1.36
C VAL A 188 -13.10 37.05 1.63
N PRO A 189 -13.43 37.97 0.71
CA PRO A 189 -14.54 38.90 0.88
C PRO A 189 -15.89 38.16 1.10
N CYS A 190 -16.74 38.67 2.00
CA CYS A 190 -18.01 38.04 2.37
C CYS A 190 -18.99 37.78 1.21
N ASN A 191 -18.81 38.42 0.05
CA ASN A 191 -19.66 38.23 -1.13
C ASN A 191 -19.42 36.89 -1.88
N VAL A 192 -18.51 36.05 -1.39
CA VAL A 192 -18.22 34.71 -1.95
C VAL A 192 -19.06 33.62 -1.29
N TYR A 193 -19.84 33.95 -0.26
CA TYR A 193 -20.78 33.03 0.35
C TYR A 193 -22.16 33.16 -0.29
N ILE A 194 -22.74 32.01 -0.64
CA ILE A 194 -24.16 31.72 -0.96
C ILE A 194 -24.44 31.53 -2.46
N SER A 195 -24.46 30.25 -2.84
CA SER A 195 -25.71 29.53 -3.13
C SER A 195 -25.54 28.05 -2.81
#